data_AF-A0A257L630-F1
#
_entry.id   AF-A0A257L630-F1
#
_cell.length_a   1.000
_cell.length_b   1.000
_cell.length_c   1.000
_cell.angle_alpha   90.00
_cell.angle_beta   90.00
_cell.angle_gamma   90.00
#
_symmetry.space_group_name_H-M   'P 1'
#
loop_
_entity.id
_entity.type
_entity.pdbx_description
1 polymer ?
#
loop_
_entity_poly.entity_id
_entity_poly.type
_entity_poly.pdbx_seq_one_letter_code
_entity_poly.pdbx_strand_id
1 'polypeptide(L)' 'QLLRLTEQPSAGGAALTTVDKSLIFDASKGTVTPTATLVVADRDGRSVRQVINIMGRLRACSPTGAAGFSRC' A
#
# COMPACT_ATOMS: atom_id res chain seq x y z
N GLN A 1 -1.08 -22.51 0.34
CA GLN A 1 -2.43 -22.35 0.93
C GLN A 1 -2.73 -20.87 1.06
N LEU A 2 -3.92 -20.41 0.67
CA LEU A 2 -4.36 -19.04 0.89
C LEU A 2 -4.70 -18.85 2.37
N LEU A 3 -4.08 -17.85 3.02
CA LEU A 3 -4.31 -17.58 4.44
C LEU A 3 -5.39 -16.51 4.67
N ARG A 4 -5.46 -15.50 3.78
CA ARG A 4 -6.42 -14.40 3.87
C ARG A 4 -6.68 -13.81 2.49
N LEU A 5 -7.95 -13.50 2.22
CA LEU A 5 -8.37 -12.69 1.08
C LEU A 5 -9.17 -11.50 1.61
N THR A 6 -9.00 -10.34 0.98
CA THR A 6 -9.82 -9.16 1.24
C THR A 6 -10.05 -8.48 -0.09
N GLU A 7 -11.31 -8.20 -0.39
CA GLU A 7 -11.71 -7.57 -1.65
C GLU A 7 -12.04 -6.10 -1.38
N GLN A 8 -11.64 -5.24 -2.31
CA GLN A 8 -12.00 -3.83 -2.28
C GLN A 8 -12.98 -3.55 -3.44
N PRO A 9 -14.25 -3.21 -3.13
CA PRO A 9 -15.21 -2.89 -4.17
C PRO A 9 -14.81 -1.62 -4.91
N SER A 10 -14.85 -1.64 -6.25
CA SER A 10 -14.62 -0.45 -7.08
C SER A 10 -15.66 0.66 -6.83
N ALA A 11 -16.84 0.31 -6.33
CA ALA A 11 -17.87 1.26 -5.93
C ALA A 11 -17.51 2.04 -4.65
N GLY A 12 -16.60 1.53 -3.82
CA GLY A 12 -16.27 2.01 -2.46
C GLY A 12 -15.53 3.35 -2.38
N GLY A 13 -15.45 4.10 -3.48
CA GLY A 13 -14.94 5.47 -3.50
C GLY A 13 -13.43 5.61 -3.39
N ALA A 14 -12.70 4.52 -3.16
CA ALA A 14 -11.24 4.49 -3.11
C ALA A 14 -10.68 3.58 -4.21
N ALA A 15 -9.74 4.11 -4.99
CA ALA A 15 -8.97 3.39 -5.99
C ALA A 15 -7.57 3.07 -5.45
N LEU A 16 -7.06 1.88 -5.79
CA LEU A 16 -5.70 1.45 -5.48
C LEU A 16 -4.87 1.42 -6.76
N THR A 17 -3.63 1.91 -6.70
CA THR A 17 -2.66 1.65 -7.76
C THR A 17 -2.29 0.16 -7.78
N THR A 18 -2.27 -0.43 -8.96
CA THR A 18 -1.88 -1.83 -9.16
C THR A 18 -0.38 -2.01 -8.96
N VAL A 19 0.00 -3.15 -8.38
CA VAL A 19 1.37 -3.64 -8.39
C VAL A 19 1.46 -4.76 -9.42
N ASP A 20 2.47 -4.71 -10.30
CA ASP A 20 2.60 -5.68 -11.40
C ASP A 20 3.05 -7.07 -10.93
N LYS A 21 3.54 -7.18 -9.68
CA LYS A 21 4.06 -8.41 -9.08
C LYS A 21 3.62 -8.53 -7.63
N SER A 22 3.45 -9.78 -7.19
CA SER A 22 3.25 -10.08 -5.77
C SER A 22 4.50 -9.76 -4.95
N LEU A 23 4.31 -9.29 -3.72
CA LEU A 23 5.37 -9.03 -2.75
C LEU A 23 5.67 -10.30 -1.96
N ILE A 24 6.90 -10.80 -2.03
CA ILE A 24 7.33 -12.00 -1.33
C ILE A 24 8.21 -11.62 -0.14
N PHE A 25 7.81 -12.03 1.06
CA PHE A 25 8.58 -11.83 2.29
C PHE A 25 9.44 -13.06 2.58
N ASP A 26 10.75 -12.85 2.69
CA ASP A 26 11.74 -13.88 3.01
C ASP A 26 12.11 -13.76 4.50
N ALA A 27 11.67 -14.72 5.31
CA ALA A 27 11.91 -14.72 6.75
C ALA A 27 13.39 -14.94 7.10
N SER A 28 14.13 -15.70 6.28
CA SER A 28 15.54 -15.99 6.51
C SER A 28 16.41 -14.75 6.27
N LYS A 29 16.03 -13.91 5.30
CA LYS A 29 16.73 -12.67 4.98
C LYS A 29 16.16 -11.44 5.70
N GLY A 30 14.94 -11.52 6.21
CA GLY A 30 14.24 -10.36 6.77
C GLY A 30 13.92 -9.29 5.71
N THR A 31 13.69 -9.70 4.46
CA THR A 31 13.50 -8.78 3.32
C THR A 31 12.23 -9.05 2.54
N VAL A 32 11.77 -8.08 1.77
CA VAL A 32 10.67 -8.21 0.80
C VAL A 32 11.16 -7.99 -0.62
N THR A 33 10.71 -8.81 -1.57
CA THR A 33 11.00 -8.66 -3.00
C THR A 33 9.73 -8.78 -3.85
N PRO A 34 9.45 -7.81 -4.75
CA PRO A 34 10.09 -6.49 -4.86
C PRO A 34 9.74 -5.57 -3.68
N THR A 35 10.32 -4.37 -3.64
CA THR A 35 9.74 -3.26 -2.86
C THR A 35 8.60 -2.64 -3.65
N ALA A 36 7.73 -1.88 -2.98
CA ALA A 36 6.59 -1.25 -3.66
C ALA A 36 6.20 0.06 -3.01
N THR A 37 5.60 0.92 -3.84
CA THR A 37 4.79 2.04 -3.38
C THR A 37 3.39 1.84 -3.90
N LEU A 38 2.41 1.78 -2.99
CA LEU A 38 1.00 1.76 -3.33
C LEU A 38 0.41 3.14 -3.05
N VAL A 39 -0.54 3.57 -3.87
CA VAL A 39 -1.33 4.78 -3.60
C VAL A 39 -2.79 4.37 -3.50
N VAL A 40 -3.42 4.79 -2.41
CA VAL A 40 -4.87 4.75 -2.24
C VAL A 40 -5.37 6.17 -2.45
N ALA A 41 -6.24 6.38 -3.43
CA ALA A 41 -6.82 7.68 -3.74
C ALA A 41 -8.34 7.61 -3.64
N ASP A 42 -8.97 8.65 -3.10
CA ASP A 42 -10.42 8.81 -3.13
C ASP A 42 -10.88 9.64 -4.35
N ARG A 43 -12.20 9.75 -4.51
CA ARG A 43 -12.81 10.58 -5.58
C ARG A 43 -12.62 12.08 -5.38
N ASP A 44 -12.35 12.53 -4.16
CA ASP A 44 -12.14 13.93 -3.81
C ASP A 44 -10.67 14.37 -4.04
N GLY A 45 -9.84 13.46 -4.55
CA GLY A 45 -8.43 13.71 -4.86
C GLY A 45 -7.50 13.58 -3.65
N ARG A 46 -7.99 13.16 -2.48
CA ARG A 46 -7.14 12.85 -1.33
C ARG A 46 -6.46 11.51 -1.57
N SER A 47 -5.20 11.40 -1.15
CA SER A 47 -4.46 10.16 -1.31
C SER A 47 -3.56 9.83 -0.13
N VAL A 48 -3.31 8.54 0.04
CA VAL A 48 -2.36 7.98 1.00
C VAL A 48 -1.35 7.15 0.22
N ARG A 49 -0.07 7.46 0.42
CA ARG A 49 1.06 6.70 -0.11
C ARG A 49 1.51 5.69 0.94
N GLN A 50 1.59 4.44 0.52
CA GLN A 50 2.06 3.31 1.29
C GLN A 50 3.38 2.83 0.70
N VAL A 51 4.50 3.13 1.37
CA VAL A 51 5.84 2.75 0.93
C VAL A 51 6.31 1.54 1.73
N ILE A 52 6.61 0.46 1.02
CA ILE A 52 7.15 -0.77 1.58
C ILE A 52 8.62 -0.81 1.22
N ASN A 53 9.48 -0.73 2.24
CA ASN A 53 10.94 -0.77 2.03
C ASN A 53 11.46 -2.21 1.91
N ILE A 54 12.76 -2.36 1.62
CA ILE A 54 13.42 -3.66 1.47
C ILE A 54 13.31 -4.56 2.70
N MET A 55 13.17 -4.00 3.90
CA MET A 55 13.01 -4.73 5.15
C MET A 55 11.55 -5.14 5.43
N GLY A 56 10.64 -4.91 4.48
CA GLY A 56 9.21 -5.19 4.65
C GLY A 56 8.47 -4.19 5.55
N ARG A 57 9.12 -3.11 6.00
CA ARG A 57 8.47 -2.07 6.81
C ARG A 57 7.59 -1.20 5.91
N LEU A 58 6.31 -1.16 6.26
CA LEU A 58 5.33 -0.26 5.66
C LEU A 58 5.35 1.11 6.36
N ARG A 59 5.43 2.19 5.59
CA ARG A 59 5.16 3.56 6.03
C ARG A 59 3.98 4.12 5.25
N ALA A 60 3.08 4.79 5.94
CA ALA A 60 1.97 5.51 5.32
C ALA A 60 2.13 7.02 5.56
N CYS A 61 1.96 7.80 4.50
CA CYS A 61 1.88 9.27 4.58
C CYS A 61 0.88 9.77 3.55
N SER A 62 0.41 11.00 3.68
CA SER A 62 -0.49 11.62 2.71
C SER A 62 0.15 12.87 2.08
N PRO A 63 0.35 12.89 0.75
CA PRO A 63 0.81 14.10 0.07
C PRO A 63 -0.27 15.21 0.07
N THR A 64 -1.54 14.84 0.15
CA THR A 64 -2.69 15.77 0.12
C THR A 64 -3.21 16.13 1.50
N GLY A 65 -2.65 15.58 2.59
CA GLY A 65 -3.10 15.84 3.95
C GLY A 65 -4.39 15.10 4.34
N ALA A 66 -4.55 13.84 3.94
CA ALA A 66 -5.63 12.97 4.38
C ALA A 66 -5.59 12.80 5.91
N ALA A 67 -6.76 12.88 6.54
CA ALA A 67 -6.90 12.80 8.00
C ALA A 67 -6.33 11.48 8.54
N GLY A 68 -5.60 11.57 9.67
CA GLY A 68 -4.97 10.42 10.32
C GLY A 68 -3.62 9.99 9.73
N PHE A 69 -3.14 10.65 8.67
CA PHE A 69 -1.81 10.40 8.10
C PHE A 69 -0.91 11.61 8.24
N SER A 70 0.37 11.38 8.53
CA SER A 70 1.39 12.43 8.47
C SER A 70 1.53 12.92 7.02
N ARG A 71 1.92 14.17 6.83
CA ARG A 71 2.36 14.63 5.51
C ARG A 71 3.60 13.84 5.06
N CYS A 72 3.69 13.62 3.76
CA CYS A 72 4.97 13.38 3.12
C CYS A 72 5.66 14.74 2.93
#